data_AF-A0A7X1CNP2-F1
#
_entry.id   AF-A0A7X1CNP2-F1
#
_cell.length_a   1.000
_cell.length_b   1.000
_cell.length_c   1.000
_cell.angle_alpha   90.00
_cell.angle_beta   90.00
_cell.angle_gamma   90.00
#
_symmetry.space_group_name_H-M   'P 1'
#
loop_
_entity.id
_entity.type
_entity.pdbx_description
1 polymer ?
#
loop_
_entity_poly.entity_id
_entity_poly.type
_entity_poly.pdbx_seq_one_letter_code
_entity_poly.pdbx_strand_id
1 'polypeptide(L)'
;MKKWLVALFSLALIFSLAACGDSAKDEKATEKKDVSADAMSFYMDLVAKINDNDADYDAYQVAIGSDTPPTGAELTKLATAASTSADKVSNVLADVKVPNLGASTSAFKAAVKELSDAYADEAAGLKASPIDTKSADEAMQKASDALGKVLKDVGLAPSNIMNDTAA
;
A
#
# COMPACT_ATOMS: atom_id res chain seq x y z
N MET A 1 -48.86 44.71 -0.75
CA MET A 1 -48.21 45.70 0.16
C MET A 1 -46.70 45.46 0.13
N LYS A 2 -45.92 46.55 0.02
CA LYS A 2 -44.45 46.73 0.19
C LYS A 2 -43.54 45.52 -0.16
N LYS A 3 -42.90 45.49 -1.34
CA LYS A 3 -41.62 46.14 -1.72
C LYS A 3 -40.40 45.64 -0.92
N TRP A 4 -39.34 45.16 -1.60
CA TRP A 4 -37.94 45.67 -1.62
C TRP A 4 -37.01 44.65 -2.35
N LEU A 5 -36.51 44.99 -3.56
CA LEU A 5 -35.11 45.37 -3.93
C LEU A 5 -34.16 44.16 -4.12
N VAL A 6 -33.81 43.71 -5.33
CA VAL A 6 -32.83 44.24 -6.32
C VAL A 6 -31.38 44.32 -5.81
N ALA A 7 -30.51 43.46 -6.38
CA ALA A 7 -29.10 43.72 -6.76
C ALA A 7 -28.63 42.51 -7.61
N LEU A 8 -28.70 42.51 -8.95
CA LEU A 8 -27.76 43.11 -9.91
C LEU A 8 -26.28 42.95 -9.52
N PHE A 9 -25.71 41.77 -9.83
CA PHE A 9 -24.27 41.61 -10.03
C PHE A 9 -24.01 41.45 -11.53
N SER A 10 -23.87 42.59 -12.20
CA SER A 10 -23.25 42.69 -13.51
C SER A 10 -21.80 43.08 -13.27
N LEU A 11 -20.87 42.12 -13.28
CA LEU A 11 -19.45 42.43 -13.38
C LEU A 11 -18.94 42.00 -14.75
N ALA A 12 -18.63 43.01 -15.54
CA ALA A 12 -18.19 42.92 -16.92
C ALA A 12 -16.87 42.14 -17.05
N LEU A 13 -16.88 41.12 -17.90
CA LEU A 13 -15.68 40.54 -18.50
C LEU A 13 -15.14 41.52 -19.53
N ILE A 14 -14.19 42.37 -19.11
CA ILE A 14 -13.43 43.21 -20.03
C ILE A 14 -12.19 42.41 -20.44
N PHE A 15 -12.15 42.06 -21.72
CA PHE A 15 -10.97 41.57 -22.42
C PHE A 15 -9.86 42.63 -22.36
N SER A 16 -8.72 42.25 -21.77
CA SER A 16 -7.46 42.97 -21.93
C SER A 16 -6.50 42.05 -22.68
N LEU A 17 -6.57 42.12 -24.01
CA LEU A 17 -5.55 41.60 -24.92
C LEU A 17 -4.39 42.60 -24.93
N ALA A 18 -3.33 42.32 -24.18
CA ALA A 18 -2.04 43.01 -24.27
C ALA A 18 -1.01 41.95 -24.69
N ALA A 19 -0.58 41.94 -25.95
CA ALA A 19 0.54 42.72 -26.49
C ALA A 19 1.91 42.09 -26.13
N CYS A 20 2.59 41.66 -27.19
CA CYS A 20 3.93 41.09 -27.26
C CYS A 20 4.94 41.88 -26.41
N GLY A 21 5.71 41.18 -25.58
CA GLY A 21 6.80 41.73 -24.77
C GLY A 21 7.76 40.62 -24.37
N ASP A 22 8.93 40.67 -24.97
CA ASP A 22 10.15 39.88 -24.80
C ASP A 22 10.48 39.45 -23.36
N SER A 23 11.23 38.34 -23.24
CA SER A 23 11.78 37.70 -22.02
C SER A 23 10.94 36.59 -21.36
N ALA A 24 10.53 35.58 -22.13
CA ALA A 24 10.32 34.24 -21.55
C ALA A 24 11.69 33.56 -21.42
N LYS A 25 12.30 33.70 -20.24
CA LYS A 25 13.38 32.83 -19.79
C LYS A 25 12.93 31.38 -20.03
N ASP A 26 13.70 30.64 -20.82
CA ASP A 26 13.65 29.18 -20.90
C ASP A 26 13.90 28.62 -19.48
N GLU A 27 12.86 28.55 -18.67
CA GLU A 27 12.79 27.56 -17.62
C GLU A 27 12.70 26.23 -18.34
N LYS A 28 13.86 25.58 -18.51
CA LYS A 28 13.89 24.13 -18.71
C LYS A 28 12.95 23.54 -17.66
N ALA A 29 11.77 23.14 -18.10
CA ALA A 29 10.92 22.24 -17.36
C ALA A 29 11.74 20.95 -17.20
N THR A 30 12.54 20.88 -16.14
CA THR A 30 12.92 19.60 -15.57
C THR A 30 11.59 18.93 -15.27
N GLU A 31 11.23 17.93 -16.07
CA GLU A 31 10.13 17.02 -15.76
C GLU A 31 10.28 16.64 -14.30
N LYS A 32 9.44 17.21 -13.43
CA LYS A 32 9.39 16.82 -12.03
C LYS A 32 8.84 15.41 -12.08
N LYS A 33 9.73 14.44 -11.86
CA LYS A 33 9.38 13.04 -11.69
C LYS A 33 8.21 12.97 -10.69
N ASP A 34 7.07 12.43 -11.13
CA ASP A 34 5.87 12.31 -10.30
C ASP A 34 6.07 11.16 -9.31
N VAL A 35 6.61 11.50 -8.14
CA VAL A 35 6.88 10.55 -7.05
C VAL A 35 5.60 9.82 -6.62
N SER A 36 4.44 10.48 -6.69
CA SER A 36 3.15 9.90 -6.32
C SER A 36 2.72 8.82 -7.30
N ALA A 37 2.84 9.05 -8.62
CA ALA A 37 2.53 8.04 -9.63
C ALA A 37 3.46 6.82 -9.54
N ASP A 38 4.75 7.04 -9.32
CA ASP A 38 5.73 5.98 -9.12
C ASP A 38 5.47 5.18 -7.83
N ALA A 39 5.12 5.87 -6.72
CA ALA A 39 4.81 5.23 -5.46
C ALA A 39 3.52 4.40 -5.54
N MET A 40 2.49 4.90 -6.24
CA MET A 40 1.26 4.15 -6.49
C MET A 40 1.55 2.91 -7.34
N SER A 41 2.32 3.05 -8.42
CA SER A 41 2.69 1.93 -9.28
C SER A 41 3.50 0.87 -8.50
N PHE A 42 4.43 1.32 -7.67
CA PHE A 42 5.22 0.45 -6.80
C PHE A 42 4.34 -0.29 -5.79
N TYR A 43 3.39 0.39 -5.17
CA TYR A 43 2.46 -0.21 -4.22
C TYR A 43 1.58 -1.28 -4.87
N MET A 44 1.02 -1.01 -6.06
CA MET A 44 0.21 -1.98 -6.80
C MET A 44 1.04 -3.22 -7.21
N ASP A 45 2.32 -3.02 -7.54
CA ASP A 45 3.25 -4.12 -7.81
C ASP A 45 3.56 -4.96 -6.56
N LEU A 46 3.62 -4.35 -5.37
CA LEU A 46 3.70 -5.11 -4.11
C LEU A 46 2.46 -5.96 -3.87
N VAL A 47 1.27 -5.38 -4.04
CA VAL A 47 -0.01 -6.10 -3.89
C VAL A 47 -0.07 -7.29 -4.84
N ALA A 48 0.28 -7.10 -6.12
CA ALA A 48 0.30 -8.18 -7.10
C ALA A 48 1.29 -9.29 -6.71
N LYS A 49 2.50 -8.94 -6.29
CA LYS A 49 3.51 -9.91 -5.85
C LYS A 49 3.06 -10.74 -4.66
N ILE A 50 2.34 -10.13 -3.72
CA ILE A 50 1.81 -10.84 -2.55
C ILE A 50 0.71 -11.81 -3.02
N ASN A 51 -0.29 -11.32 -3.76
CA ASN A 51 -1.40 -12.12 -4.31
C ASN A 51 -0.94 -13.30 -5.18
N ASP A 52 0.18 -13.15 -5.90
CA ASP A 52 0.74 -14.22 -6.73
C ASP A 52 1.33 -15.37 -5.90
N ASN A 53 1.55 -15.17 -4.59
CA ASN A 53 2.32 -16.07 -3.72
C ASN A 53 1.64 -16.42 -2.39
N ASP A 54 0.51 -15.83 -2.04
CA ASP A 54 -0.16 -15.96 -0.73
C ASP A 54 -1.41 -16.84 -0.73
N ALA A 55 -1.85 -17.38 -1.88
CA ALA A 55 -3.13 -18.11 -1.98
C ALA A 55 -3.37 -19.21 -0.90
N ASP A 56 -2.33 -19.92 -0.47
CA ASP A 56 -2.46 -20.93 0.60
C ASP A 56 -2.54 -20.30 2.00
N TYR A 57 -1.93 -19.13 2.19
CA TYR A 57 -2.04 -18.33 3.41
C TYR A 57 -3.46 -17.75 3.55
N ASP A 58 -3.99 -17.16 2.48
CA ASP A 58 -5.37 -16.65 2.41
C ASP A 58 -6.38 -17.76 2.74
N ALA A 59 -6.25 -18.91 2.06
CA ALA A 59 -7.11 -20.06 2.32
C ALA A 59 -7.07 -20.54 3.78
N TYR A 60 -5.91 -20.45 4.43
CA TYR A 60 -5.77 -20.73 5.86
C TYR A 60 -6.50 -19.69 6.72
N GLN A 61 -6.32 -18.39 6.45
CA GLN A 61 -6.98 -17.31 7.20
C GLN A 61 -8.50 -17.41 7.10
N VAL A 62 -9.05 -17.68 5.91
CA VAL A 62 -10.49 -17.96 5.72
C VAL A 62 -10.95 -19.17 6.51
N ALA A 63 -10.19 -20.27 6.48
CA ALA A 63 -10.57 -21.50 7.17
C ALA A 63 -10.61 -21.32 8.68
N ILE A 64 -9.59 -20.68 9.29
CA ILE A 64 -9.54 -20.45 10.73
C ILE A 64 -10.51 -19.36 11.20
N GLY A 65 -10.91 -18.45 10.31
CA GLY A 65 -11.94 -17.43 10.57
C GLY A 65 -13.38 -17.92 10.40
N SER A 66 -13.59 -19.16 9.95
CA SER A 66 -14.93 -19.72 9.71
C SER A 66 -15.68 -20.07 10.99
N ASP A 67 -17.01 -20.24 10.90
CA ASP A 67 -17.86 -20.66 12.03
C ASP A 67 -17.49 -22.05 12.59
N THR A 68 -16.80 -22.87 11.80
CA THR A 68 -16.35 -24.22 12.18
C THR A 68 -14.89 -24.39 11.76
N PRO A 69 -13.95 -23.79 12.51
CA PRO A 69 -12.56 -23.80 12.13
C PRO A 69 -11.98 -25.22 12.17
N PRO A 70 -11.04 -25.53 11.26
CA PRO A 70 -10.40 -26.84 11.21
C PRO A 70 -9.60 -27.09 12.49
N THR A 71 -9.44 -28.37 12.85
CA THR A 71 -8.65 -28.78 14.02
C THR A 71 -7.78 -29.99 13.69
N GLY A 72 -6.83 -30.30 14.57
CA GLY A 72 -5.99 -31.49 14.44
C GLY A 72 -5.26 -31.55 13.09
N ALA A 73 -5.35 -32.71 12.43
CA ALA A 73 -4.62 -32.97 11.19
C ALA A 73 -5.00 -32.02 10.04
N GLU A 74 -6.26 -31.57 9.97
CA GLU A 74 -6.70 -30.64 8.94
C GLU A 74 -6.07 -29.26 9.14
N LEU A 75 -6.09 -28.75 10.38
CA LEU A 75 -5.43 -27.49 10.73
C LEU A 75 -3.92 -27.54 10.44
N THR A 76 -3.24 -28.63 10.82
CA THR A 76 -1.81 -28.81 10.55
C THR A 76 -1.51 -28.82 9.05
N LYS A 77 -2.37 -29.45 8.24
CA LYS A 77 -2.20 -29.47 6.78
C LYS A 77 -2.32 -28.08 6.18
N LEU A 78 -3.34 -27.31 6.58
CA LEU A 78 -3.53 -25.93 6.11
C LEU A 78 -2.39 -25.02 6.56
N ALA A 79 -1.99 -25.09 7.84
CA ALA A 79 -0.89 -24.30 8.37
C ALA A 79 0.45 -24.57 7.66
N THR A 80 0.69 -25.83 7.25
CA THR A 80 1.90 -26.19 6.49
C THR A 80 1.91 -25.54 5.10
N ALA A 81 0.77 -25.54 4.40
CA ALA A 81 0.64 -24.89 3.10
C ALA A 81 0.78 -23.37 3.23
N ALA A 82 0.05 -22.78 4.18
CA ALA A 82 0.11 -21.36 4.51
C ALA A 82 1.52 -20.89 4.87
N SER A 83 2.25 -21.65 5.68
CA SER A 83 3.65 -21.36 6.03
C SER A 83 4.55 -21.33 4.79
N THR A 84 4.29 -22.21 3.81
CA THR A 84 5.05 -22.23 2.55
C THR A 84 4.71 -21.01 1.68
N SER A 85 3.45 -20.59 1.63
CA SER A 85 3.04 -19.35 0.96
C SER A 85 3.66 -18.11 1.60
N ALA A 86 3.53 -17.98 2.92
CA ALA A 86 4.08 -16.85 3.68
C ALA A 86 5.61 -16.74 3.48
N ASP A 87 6.34 -17.85 3.49
CA ASP A 87 7.77 -17.88 3.22
C ASP A 87 8.09 -17.42 1.77
N LYS A 88 7.30 -17.82 0.77
CA LYS A 88 7.46 -17.32 -0.61
C LYS A 88 7.23 -15.80 -0.68
N VAL A 89 6.18 -15.30 -0.05
CA VAL A 89 5.90 -13.85 -0.01
C VAL A 89 7.06 -13.11 0.64
N SER A 90 7.55 -13.59 1.79
CA SER A 90 8.72 -13.02 2.47
C SER A 90 9.93 -12.91 1.53
N ASN A 91 10.27 -14.00 0.84
CA ASN A 91 11.40 -14.04 -0.10
C ASN A 91 11.21 -13.09 -1.29
N VAL A 92 10.02 -13.07 -1.90
CA VAL A 92 9.72 -12.17 -3.02
C VAL A 92 9.84 -10.71 -2.59
N LEU A 93 9.32 -10.35 -1.41
CA LEU A 93 9.40 -8.99 -0.86
C LEU A 93 10.84 -8.59 -0.51
N ALA A 94 11.67 -9.52 -0.04
CA ALA A 94 13.09 -9.26 0.24
C ALA A 94 13.88 -8.90 -1.05
N ASP A 95 13.47 -9.44 -2.19
CA ASP A 95 14.07 -9.18 -3.50
C ASP A 95 13.51 -7.93 -4.21
N VAL A 96 12.44 -7.33 -3.67
CA VAL A 96 11.82 -6.14 -4.28
C VAL A 96 12.78 -4.96 -4.30
N LYS A 97 12.94 -4.37 -5.48
CA LYS A 97 13.72 -3.14 -5.68
C LYS A 97 12.80 -1.93 -5.58
N VAL A 98 12.85 -1.25 -4.43
CA VAL A 98 12.15 0.04 -4.26
C VAL A 98 12.73 1.08 -5.23
N PRO A 99 11.90 1.71 -6.07
CA PRO A 99 12.35 2.75 -7.00
C PRO A 99 12.82 4.01 -6.26
N ASN A 100 13.44 4.94 -6.99
CA ASN A 100 13.74 6.26 -6.41
C ASN A 100 12.46 7.08 -6.27
N LEU A 101 11.98 7.19 -5.03
CA LEU A 101 10.78 7.91 -4.59
C LEU A 101 11.15 9.19 -3.82
N GLY A 102 12.30 9.78 -4.16
CA GLY A 102 12.81 10.97 -3.47
C GLY A 102 13.08 10.72 -1.99
N ALA A 103 12.66 11.66 -1.14
CA ALA A 103 12.86 11.59 0.32
C ALA A 103 12.17 10.37 0.97
N SER A 104 11.11 9.84 0.35
CA SER A 104 10.34 8.71 0.88
C SER A 104 10.95 7.34 0.59
N THR A 105 11.99 7.28 -0.27
CA THR A 105 12.61 6.00 -0.70
C THR A 105 13.05 5.13 0.48
N SER A 106 13.73 5.72 1.47
CA SER A 106 14.22 4.96 2.63
C SER A 106 13.10 4.45 3.51
N ALA A 107 12.00 5.20 3.64
CA ALA A 107 10.85 4.79 4.43
C ALA A 107 10.09 3.64 3.75
N PHE A 108 9.92 3.68 2.42
CA PHE A 108 9.38 2.55 1.66
C PHE A 108 10.25 1.31 1.80
N LYS A 109 11.58 1.43 1.69
CA LYS A 109 12.50 0.30 1.89
C LYS A 109 12.37 -0.34 3.27
N ALA A 110 12.29 0.49 4.31
CA ALA A 110 12.11 0.00 5.67
C ALA A 110 10.79 -0.75 5.82
N ALA A 111 9.67 -0.15 5.37
CA ALA A 111 8.36 -0.77 5.51
C ALA A 111 8.20 -2.06 4.69
N VAL A 112 8.76 -2.12 3.48
CA VAL A 112 8.79 -3.37 2.67
C VAL A 112 9.63 -4.45 3.34
N LYS A 113 10.77 -4.08 3.94
CA LYS A 113 11.59 -5.02 4.69
C LYS A 113 10.86 -5.53 5.95
N GLU A 114 10.23 -4.64 6.70
CA GLU A 114 9.43 -5.01 7.89
C GLU A 114 8.28 -5.95 7.52
N LEU A 115 7.63 -5.73 6.37
CA LEU A 115 6.60 -6.63 5.85
C LEU A 115 7.17 -8.01 5.47
N SER A 116 8.31 -8.04 4.77
CA SER A 116 9.03 -9.27 4.43
C SER A 116 9.42 -10.06 5.69
N ASP A 117 9.99 -9.40 6.70
CA ASP A 117 10.36 -10.01 7.97
C ASP A 117 9.11 -10.57 8.68
N ALA A 118 7.99 -9.83 8.69
CA ALA A 118 6.75 -10.27 9.31
C ALA A 118 6.16 -11.53 8.63
N TYR A 119 6.23 -11.64 7.30
CA TYR A 119 5.85 -12.88 6.60
C TYR A 119 6.78 -14.06 6.91
N ALA A 120 8.07 -13.82 7.18
CA ALA A 120 8.97 -14.87 7.64
C ALA A 120 8.61 -15.34 9.06
N ASP A 121 8.30 -14.40 9.96
CA ASP A 121 7.85 -14.70 11.31
C ASP A 121 6.51 -15.47 11.29
N GLU A 122 5.59 -15.11 10.38
CA GLU A 122 4.33 -15.82 10.16
C GLU A 122 4.57 -17.26 9.72
N ALA A 123 5.45 -17.45 8.73
CA ALA A 123 5.83 -18.77 8.27
C ALA A 123 6.42 -19.63 9.40
N ALA A 124 7.20 -19.03 10.30
CA ALA A 124 7.74 -19.70 11.48
C ALA A 124 6.65 -20.03 12.52
N GLY A 125 5.75 -19.08 12.79
CA GLY A 125 4.63 -19.23 13.72
C GLY A 125 3.66 -20.34 13.32
N LEU A 126 3.38 -20.46 12.02
CA LEU A 126 2.55 -21.53 11.44
C LEU A 126 3.17 -22.93 11.55
N LYS A 127 4.50 -23.01 11.73
CA LYS A 127 5.24 -24.27 11.96
C LYS A 127 5.39 -24.61 13.44
N ALA A 128 5.04 -23.69 14.34
CA ALA A 128 5.18 -23.89 15.78
C ALA A 128 4.17 -24.93 16.31
N SER A 129 4.46 -25.47 17.50
CA SER A 129 3.59 -26.41 18.20
C SER A 129 3.45 -26.02 19.68
N PRO A 130 2.34 -25.38 20.10
CA PRO A 130 1.19 -25.00 19.28
C PRO A 130 1.53 -23.92 18.25
N ILE A 131 0.71 -23.81 17.19
CA ILE A 131 0.77 -22.71 16.22
C ILE A 131 0.64 -21.39 16.97
N ASP A 132 1.51 -20.42 16.68
CA ASP A 132 1.51 -19.09 17.30
C ASP A 132 1.97 -18.03 16.29
N THR A 133 1.00 -17.32 15.72
CA THR A 133 1.20 -16.28 14.69
C THR A 133 1.01 -14.87 15.23
N LYS A 134 0.62 -14.71 16.49
CA LYS A 134 0.11 -13.43 17.00
C LYS A 134 1.11 -12.28 16.85
N SER A 135 2.38 -12.52 17.17
CA SER A 135 3.42 -11.50 17.04
C SER A 135 3.73 -11.15 15.58
N ALA A 136 3.60 -12.12 14.67
CA ALA A 136 3.75 -11.89 13.24
C ALA A 136 2.56 -11.09 12.68
N ASP A 137 1.32 -11.40 13.08
CA ASP A 137 0.13 -10.62 12.74
C ASP A 137 0.27 -9.14 13.15
N GLU A 138 0.75 -8.89 14.39
CA GLU A 138 1.02 -7.54 14.89
C GLU A 138 2.13 -6.83 14.08
N ALA A 139 3.16 -7.57 13.67
CA ALA A 139 4.25 -7.04 12.85
C ALA A 139 3.79 -6.71 11.41
N MET A 140 2.96 -7.54 10.80
CA MET A 140 2.37 -7.28 9.49
C MET A 140 1.51 -6.02 9.52
N GLN A 141 0.64 -5.88 10.53
CA GLN A 141 -0.21 -4.70 10.67
C GLN A 141 0.64 -3.43 10.83
N LYS A 142 1.71 -3.49 11.63
CA LYS A 142 2.63 -2.36 11.80
C LYS A 142 3.35 -1.99 10.49
N ALA A 143 3.82 -2.97 9.73
CA ALA A 143 4.47 -2.73 8.44
C ALA A 143 3.47 -2.15 7.42
N SER A 144 2.23 -2.64 7.42
CA SER A 144 1.13 -2.11 6.61
C SER A 144 0.83 -0.65 6.94
N ASP A 145 0.71 -0.32 8.23
CA ASP A 145 0.50 1.06 8.68
C ASP A 145 1.67 1.98 8.29
N ALA A 146 2.91 1.48 8.36
CA ALA A 146 4.08 2.20 7.89
C ALA A 146 4.00 2.49 6.38
N LEU A 147 3.67 1.49 5.55
CA LEU A 147 3.43 1.68 4.11
C LEU A 147 2.33 2.71 3.84
N GLY A 148 1.17 2.58 4.51
CA GLY A 148 0.06 3.52 4.39
C GLY A 148 0.44 4.95 4.75
N LYS A 149 1.28 5.13 5.79
CA LYS A 149 1.82 6.44 6.14
C LYS A 149 2.74 6.99 5.05
N VAL A 150 3.64 6.18 4.51
CA VAL A 150 4.59 6.65 3.47
C VAL A 150 3.86 7.03 2.18
N LEU A 151 2.80 6.30 1.80
CA LEU A 151 1.90 6.67 0.70
C LEU A 151 1.26 8.04 0.94
N LYS A 152 0.76 8.28 2.14
CA LYS A 152 0.20 9.58 2.52
C LYS A 152 1.22 10.71 2.46
N ASP A 153 2.47 10.47 2.89
CA ASP A 153 3.54 11.46 2.88
C ASP A 153 3.93 11.89 1.45
N VAL A 154 3.66 11.06 0.43
CA VAL A 154 3.83 11.40 -1.00
C VAL A 154 2.53 11.89 -1.67
N GLY A 155 1.49 12.17 -0.90
CA GLY A 155 0.25 12.77 -1.41
C GLY A 155 -0.81 11.77 -1.90
N LEU A 156 -0.63 10.47 -1.67
CA LEU A 156 -1.63 9.46 -1.98
C LEU A 156 -2.60 9.26 -0.81
N ALA A 157 -3.72 8.57 -1.06
CA ALA A 157 -4.57 8.07 0.01
C ALA A 157 -3.79 7.02 0.82
N PRO A 158 -3.98 6.95 2.16
CA PRO A 158 -3.44 5.83 2.93
C PRO A 158 -4.12 4.53 2.49
N SER A 159 -3.31 3.47 2.40
CA SER A 159 -3.73 2.11 2.06
C SER A 159 -3.30 1.14 3.16
N ASN A 160 -3.91 -0.04 3.20
CA ASN A 160 -3.53 -1.11 4.12
C ASN A 160 -3.29 -2.35 3.27
N ILE A 161 -2.03 -2.75 3.14
CA ILE A 161 -1.65 -3.84 2.24
C ILE A 161 -2.29 -5.17 2.61
N MET A 162 -2.59 -5.41 3.90
CA MET A 162 -3.27 -6.63 4.35
C MET A 162 -4.75 -6.67 3.95
N ASN A 163 -5.37 -5.52 3.67
CA ASN A 163 -6.75 -5.44 3.18
C ASN A 163 -6.82 -5.35 1.66
N ASP A 164 -5.71 -4.93 1.03
CA ASP A 164 -5.61 -4.69 -0.41
C ASP A 164 -5.06 -5.92 -1.15
N THR A 165 -4.51 -6.90 -0.42
CA THR A 165 -4.24 -8.27 -0.91
C THR A 165 -5.49 -9.13 -0.76
N ALA A 166 -5.56 -10.24 -1.49
CA ALA A 166 -6.63 -11.20 -1.29
C ALA A 166 -6.60 -11.72 0.16
N ALA A 167 -7.76 -12.18 0.63
CA ALA A 167 -7.95 -12.80 1.93
C ALA A 167 -8.77 -14.07 1.73
#